data_AF-A0A8C3TG44-F1
#
_entry.id   AF-A0A8C3TG44-F1
#
_cell.length_a   1.000
_cell.length_b   1.000
_cell.length_c   1.000
_cell.angle_alpha   90.00
_cell.angle_beta   90.00
_cell.angle_gamma   90.00
#
_symmetry.space_group_name_H-M   'P 1'
#
loop_
_entity.id
_entity.type
_entity.pdbx_description
1 polymer ?
#
loop_
_entity_poly.entity_id
_entity_poly.type
_entity_poly.pdbx_seq_one_letter_code
_entity_poly.pdbx_strand_id
1 'polypeptide(L)'
;MLKTSEESQEAQVVFNITYNSGQIYVNDFPMKRGVTRIKCQTLILETGNSDNLLEQRHLGIVSVRIMFREWPLASRSNLQLIVIQEEVTEIDGREVQQEEVTEINILIKGMRVLRHSNHTVLLKESMLYSIPRDNDMLFTLPNLSGKGMSIALNA
;
A
#
# COMPACT_ATOMS: atom_id res chain seq x y z
N MET A 1 5.92 37.89 12.76
CA MET A 1 7.03 37.01 13.14
C MET A 1 6.71 35.64 12.56
N LEU A 2 7.40 35.23 11.49
CA LEU A 2 7.15 34.01 10.74
C LEU A 2 7.72 32.80 11.51
N LYS A 3 6.89 31.79 11.75
CA LYS A 3 7.24 30.40 12.09
C LYS A 3 6.35 29.56 11.17
N THR A 4 6.78 28.56 10.43
CA THR A 4 8.07 27.87 10.19
C THR A 4 7.84 27.22 8.83
N SER A 5 8.83 27.19 7.94
CA SER A 5 8.76 26.34 6.75
C SER A 5 8.62 24.90 7.24
N GLU A 6 7.44 24.31 7.10
CA GLU A 6 7.30 22.86 7.18
C GLU A 6 8.22 22.29 6.10
N GLU A 7 9.34 21.70 6.51
CA GLU A 7 10.12 20.83 5.65
C GLU A 7 9.21 19.64 5.31
N SER A 8 8.49 19.76 4.20
CA SER A 8 7.79 18.65 3.58
C SER A 8 8.85 17.67 3.08
N GLN A 9 9.17 16.67 3.91
CA GLN A 9 10.00 15.56 3.49
C GLN A 9 9.14 14.60 2.67
N GLU A 10 9.42 14.52 1.38
CA GLU A 10 8.80 13.52 0.52
C GLU A 10 9.39 12.15 0.85
N ALA A 11 8.52 11.20 1.18
CA ALA A 11 8.90 9.81 1.42
C ALA A 11 8.05 8.90 0.54
N GLN A 12 8.69 7.88 -0.05
CA GLN A 12 8.00 6.81 -0.75
C GLN A 12 8.02 5.56 0.11
N VAL A 13 6.85 4.94 0.29
CA VAL A 13 6.70 3.70 1.03
C VAL A 13 6.49 2.57 0.03
N VAL A 14 7.30 1.52 0.12
CA VAL A 14 7.22 0.40 -0.81
C VAL A 14 6.35 -0.70 -0.22
N PHE A 15 5.36 -1.16 -0.98
CA PHE A 15 4.56 -2.34 -0.63
C PHE A 15 4.71 -3.43 -1.71
N ASN A 16 4.80 -4.69 -1.28
CA ASN A 16 4.71 -5.83 -2.16
C ASN A 16 3.29 -6.38 -2.17
N ILE A 17 2.60 -6.25 -3.29
CA ILE A 17 1.20 -6.69 -3.44
C ILE A 17 1.16 -7.87 -4.39
N THR A 18 0.68 -9.01 -3.89
CA THR A 18 0.59 -10.26 -4.65
C THR A 18 -0.84 -10.78 -4.67
N TYR A 19 -1.19 -11.45 -5.77
CA TYR A 19 -2.45 -12.18 -5.90
C TYR A 19 -2.13 -13.65 -6.14
N ASN A 20 -2.59 -14.52 -5.24
CA ASN A 20 -2.41 -15.96 -5.35
C ASN A 20 -3.72 -16.67 -5.03
N SER A 21 -4.24 -17.44 -5.99
CA SER A 21 -5.36 -18.35 -5.80
C SER A 21 -6.62 -17.72 -5.19
N GLY A 22 -6.94 -16.47 -5.55
CA GLY A 22 -8.11 -15.75 -5.03
C GLY A 22 -7.84 -14.93 -3.76
N GLN A 23 -6.62 -15.01 -3.21
CA GLN A 23 -6.21 -14.25 -2.04
C GLN A 23 -5.21 -13.16 -2.44
N ILE A 24 -5.43 -11.96 -1.93
CA ILE A 24 -4.48 -10.83 -2.06
C ILE A 24 -3.62 -10.79 -0.81
N TYR A 25 -2.34 -10.50 -1.00
CA TYR A 25 -1.41 -10.27 0.09
C TYR A 25 -0.74 -8.92 -0.06
N VAL A 26 -0.54 -8.21 1.04
CA VAL A 26 0.30 -7.00 1.12
C VAL A 26 1.42 -7.29 2.10
N ASN A 27 2.68 -7.26 1.65
CA ASN A 27 3.84 -7.69 2.45
C ASN A 27 3.58 -9.03 3.15
N ASP A 28 3.09 -10.01 2.40
CA ASP A 28 2.70 -11.36 2.84
C ASP A 28 1.49 -11.44 3.81
N PHE A 29 0.83 -10.32 4.11
CA PHE A 29 -0.38 -10.29 4.92
C PHE A 29 -1.64 -10.50 4.08
N PRO A 30 -2.48 -11.52 4.38
CA PRO A 30 -3.68 -11.78 3.60
C PRO A 30 -4.75 -10.71 3.83
N MET A 31 -5.13 -10.03 2.75
CA MET A 31 -6.14 -8.99 2.77
C MET A 31 -7.56 -9.55 2.79
N LYS A 32 -8.45 -8.88 3.52
CA LYS A 32 -9.90 -9.12 3.45
C LYS A 32 -10.56 -8.01 2.64
N ARG A 33 -11.72 -8.33 2.04
CA ARG A 33 -12.57 -7.33 1.38
C ARG A 33 -12.93 -6.20 2.36
N GLY A 34 -12.96 -4.97 1.86
CA GLY A 34 -13.18 -3.76 2.67
C GLY A 34 -11.89 -3.02 2.92
N VAL A 35 -11.85 -2.22 4.00
CA VAL A 35 -10.65 -1.48 4.42
C VAL A 35 -10.03 -2.16 5.62
N THR A 36 -8.73 -2.38 5.53
CA THR A 36 -7.92 -2.90 6.63
C THR A 36 -6.85 -1.88 6.96
N ARG A 37 -6.71 -1.55 8.23
CA ARG A 37 -5.59 -0.76 8.73
C ARG A 37 -4.55 -1.69 9.32
N ILE A 38 -3.36 -1.67 8.76
CA ILE A 38 -2.23 -2.50 9.19
C ILE A 38 -1.09 -1.62 9.68
N LYS A 39 -0.38 -2.08 10.72
CA LYS A 39 0.92 -1.56 11.13
C LYS A 39 1.99 -2.57 10.75
N CYS A 40 2.91 -2.20 9.88
CA CYS A 40 3.92 -3.09 9.32
C CYS A 40 5.28 -2.41 9.18
N GLN A 41 6.35 -3.21 9.19
CA GLN A 41 7.67 -2.73 8.82
C GLN A 41 7.82 -2.83 7.30
N THR A 42 8.31 -1.79 6.65
CA THR A 42 8.58 -1.81 5.21
C THR A 42 9.71 -0.86 4.83
N LEU A 43 10.15 -0.95 3.57
CA LEU A 43 11.17 -0.07 3.01
C LEU A 43 10.58 1.33 2.75
N ILE A 44 11.24 2.34 3.30
CA ILE A 44 10.95 3.76 3.07
C ILE A 44 12.11 4.34 2.29
N LEU A 45 11.79 5.16 1.29
CA LEU A 45 12.72 5.91 0.47
C LEU A 45 12.50 7.40 0.77
N GLU A 46 13.45 8.05 1.40
CA GLU A 46 13.39 9.48 1.71
C GLU A 46 14.02 10.29 0.57
N THR A 47 13.27 11.21 -0.03
CA THR A 47 13.81 12.10 -1.05
C THR A 47 14.51 13.28 -0.37
N GLY A 48 15.81 13.15 -0.14
CA GLY A 48 16.66 14.19 0.45
C GLY A 48 17.65 14.82 -0.55
N ASN A 49 18.24 15.96 -0.18
CA ASN A 49 19.32 16.64 -0.94
C ASN A 49 20.67 15.90 -0.95
N SER A 50 20.73 14.62 -0.55
CA SER A 50 21.98 13.87 -0.52
C SER A 50 22.25 13.16 -1.84
N ASP A 51 23.45 13.33 -2.39
CA ASP A 51 23.88 12.71 -3.66
C ASP A 51 24.03 11.17 -3.58
N ASN A 52 23.80 10.56 -2.40
CA ASN A 52 23.94 9.12 -2.15
C ASN A 52 22.57 8.42 -1.99
N LEU A 53 22.11 7.77 -3.06
CA LEU A 53 20.85 6.99 -3.12
C LEU A 53 20.74 5.83 -2.10
N LEU A 54 21.87 5.38 -1.53
CA LEU A 54 21.90 4.31 -0.52
C LEU A 54 21.62 4.79 0.90
N GLU A 55 21.88 6.07 1.21
CA GLU A 55 21.61 6.66 2.53
C GLU A 55 20.15 7.09 2.69
N GLN A 56 19.37 7.06 1.61
CA GLN A 56 17.97 7.47 1.55
C GLN A 56 16.98 6.33 1.76
N ARG A 57 17.45 5.15 2.18
CA ARG A 57 16.60 3.95 2.33
C ARG A 57 16.74 3.35 3.71
N HIS A 58 15.63 3.19 4.41
CA HIS A 58 15.61 2.46 5.68
C HIS A 58 14.36 1.58 5.80
N LEU A 59 14.44 0.62 6.72
CA LEU A 59 13.27 -0.13 7.16
C LEU A 59 12.63 0.63 8.31
N GLY A 60 11.45 1.21 8.08
CA GLY A 60 10.67 1.88 9.12
C GLY A 60 9.32 1.21 9.33
N ILE A 61 8.61 1.67 10.35
CA ILE A 61 7.29 1.17 10.72
C ILE A 61 6.25 2.13 10.18
N VAL A 62 5.33 1.62 9.35
CA VAL A 62 4.26 2.41 8.75
C VAL A 62 2.89 1.92 9.23
N SER A 63 1.97 2.86 9.42
CA SER A 63 0.54 2.54 9.53
C SER A 63 -0.14 2.90 8.22
N VAL A 64 -0.73 1.90 7.55
CA VAL A 64 -1.36 2.06 6.23
C VAL A 64 -2.80 1.55 6.28
N ARG A 65 -3.71 2.27 5.61
CA ARG A 65 -5.07 1.83 5.31
C ARG A 65 -5.09 1.28 3.90
N ILE A 66 -5.56 0.06 3.74
CA ILE A 66 -5.61 -0.63 2.45
C ILE A 66 -7.05 -1.05 2.20
N MET A 67 -7.65 -0.47 1.17
CA MET A 67 -8.93 -0.93 0.64
C MET A 67 -8.68 -2.03 -0.39
N PHE A 68 -9.42 -3.13 -0.27
CA PHE A 68 -9.53 -4.13 -1.31
C PHE A 68 -11.01 -4.36 -1.65
N ARG A 69 -11.35 -4.22 -2.94
CA ARG A 69 -12.68 -4.53 -3.48
C ARG A 69 -12.58 -5.34 -4.76
N GLU A 70 -13.63 -6.10 -5.00
CA GLU A 70 -13.79 -6.97 -6.15
C GLU A 70 -15.09 -6.58 -6.86
N TRP A 71 -15.00 -6.25 -8.14
CA TRP A 71 -16.09 -5.84 -9.02
C TRP A 71 -16.33 -6.91 -10.10
N PRO A 72 -17.48 -7.60 -10.09
CA PRO A 72 -17.84 -8.51 -11.18
C PRO A 72 -18.14 -7.69 -12.44
N LEU A 73 -17.41 -7.93 -13.53
CA LEU A 73 -17.58 -7.14 -14.77
C LEU A 73 -18.76 -7.63 -15.63
N ALA A 74 -19.10 -8.93 -15.55
CA ALA A 74 -20.32 -9.45 -16.14
C ALA A 74 -20.82 -10.67 -15.37
N SER A 75 -22.12 -10.76 -15.14
CA SER A 75 -22.77 -11.79 -14.31
C SER A 75 -22.63 -13.23 -14.82
N ARG A 76 -22.17 -13.43 -16.07
CA ARG A 76 -21.98 -14.75 -16.71
C ARG A 76 -20.53 -15.05 -17.10
N SER A 77 -19.60 -14.14 -16.84
CA SER A 77 -18.18 -14.39 -17.08
C SER A 77 -17.47 -14.61 -15.75
N ASN A 78 -16.44 -15.44 -15.75
CA ASN A 78 -15.53 -15.54 -14.60
C ASN A 78 -14.58 -14.33 -14.54
N LEU A 79 -14.95 -13.18 -15.10
CA LEU A 79 -14.12 -11.98 -15.23
C LEU A 79 -14.43 -11.00 -14.10
N GLN A 80 -13.39 -10.60 -13.38
CA GLN A 80 -13.52 -9.75 -12.21
C GLN A 80 -12.39 -8.72 -12.20
N LEU A 81 -12.73 -7.50 -11.79
CA LEU A 81 -11.77 -6.43 -11.54
C LEU A 81 -11.57 -6.32 -10.04
N ILE A 82 -10.34 -6.53 -9.60
CA ILE A 82 -9.89 -6.24 -8.25
C ILE A 82 -9.37 -4.80 -8.25
N VAL A 83 -9.81 -4.01 -7.28
CA VAL A 83 -9.37 -2.63 -7.04
C VAL A 83 -8.75 -2.57 -5.66
N ILE A 84 -7.52 -2.08 -5.58
CA ILE A 84 -6.78 -1.89 -4.34
C ILE A 84 -6.40 -0.40 -4.24
N GLN A 85 -6.62 0.22 -3.09
CA GLN A 85 -6.19 1.60 -2.80
C GLN A 85 -5.48 1.62 -1.46
N GLU A 86 -4.41 2.40 -1.33
CA GLU A 86 -3.61 2.49 -0.11
C GLU A 86 -3.33 3.93 0.34
N GLU A 87 -3.48 4.19 1.64
CA GLU A 87 -3.20 5.48 2.31
C GLU A 87 -2.26 5.22 3.48
N VAL A 88 -1.05 5.76 3.42
CA VAL A 88 -0.11 5.82 4.54
C VAL A 88 -0.56 6.94 5.48
N THR A 89 -0.76 6.59 6.75
CA THR A 89 -1.28 7.49 7.79
C THR A 89 -0.24 7.84 8.85
N GLU A 90 0.78 6.99 9.01
CA GLU A 90 1.86 7.19 9.96
C GLU A 90 3.15 6.56 9.41
N ILE A 91 4.27 7.23 9.61
CA ILE A 91 5.62 6.72 9.35
C ILE A 91 6.46 6.94 10.62
N ASP A 92 7.07 5.89 11.15
CA ASP A 92 7.94 5.91 12.33
C ASP A 92 7.34 6.66 13.53
N GLY A 93 6.03 6.46 13.74
CA GLY A 93 5.28 7.09 14.84
C GLY A 93 4.85 8.53 14.59
N ARG A 94 5.13 9.09 13.40
CA ARG A 94 4.70 10.43 12.99
C ARG A 94 3.54 10.33 12.01
N GLU A 95 2.45 11.02 12.29
CA GLU A 95 1.35 11.13 11.33
C GLU A 95 1.82 11.84 10.07
N VAL A 96 1.37 11.35 8.92
CA VAL A 96 1.66 11.93 7.61
C VAL A 96 0.37 12.28 6.89
N GLN A 97 0.43 13.28 6.02
CA GLN A 97 -0.67 13.62 5.13
C GLN A 97 -0.29 13.17 3.72
N GLN A 98 -1.14 12.33 3.13
CA GLN A 98 -0.99 11.86 1.76
C GLN A 98 -2.08 12.48 0.91
N GLU A 99 -1.71 13.27 -0.09
CA GLU A 99 -2.67 13.95 -0.97
C GLU A 99 -3.22 13.02 -2.07
N GLU A 100 -2.41 12.07 -2.51
CA GLU A 100 -2.70 11.14 -3.60
C GLU A 100 -2.50 9.70 -3.16
N VAL A 101 -3.42 8.80 -3.51
CA VAL A 101 -3.29 7.36 -3.27
C VAL A 101 -2.98 6.62 -4.55
N THR A 102 -2.29 5.49 -4.41
CA THR A 102 -2.09 4.56 -5.53
C THR A 102 -3.31 3.65 -5.62
N GLU A 103 -3.95 3.63 -6.79
CA GLU A 103 -4.97 2.66 -7.16
C GLU A 103 -4.36 1.57 -8.06
N ILE A 104 -4.51 0.32 -7.64
CA ILE A 104 -4.06 -0.85 -8.40
C ILE A 104 -5.28 -1.63 -8.86
N ASN A 105 -5.38 -1.79 -10.17
CA ASN A 105 -6.45 -2.49 -10.84
C ASN A 105 -5.92 -3.82 -11.37
N ILE A 106 -6.45 -4.94 -10.88
CA ILE A 106 -6.05 -6.29 -11.30
C ILE A 106 -7.25 -6.96 -11.97
N LEU A 107 -7.16 -7.19 -13.27
CA LEU A 107 -8.15 -7.93 -14.02
C LEU A 107 -7.85 -9.42 -13.96
N ILE A 108 -8.79 -10.21 -13.43
CA ILE A 108 -8.67 -11.66 -13.29
C ILE A 108 -9.76 -12.39 -14.07
N LYS A 109 -9.44 -13.60 -14.57
CA LYS A 109 -10.40 -14.54 -15.15
C LYS A 109 -10.27 -15.89 -14.45
N GLY A 110 -11.24 -16.24 -13.61
CA GLY A 110 -11.11 -17.35 -12.66
C GLY A 110 -9.93 -17.08 -11.73
N MET A 111 -8.94 -17.97 -11.69
CA MET A 111 -7.75 -17.81 -10.84
C MET A 111 -6.56 -17.12 -11.55
N ARG A 112 -6.69 -16.77 -12.83
CA ARG A 112 -5.58 -16.22 -13.62
C ARG A 112 -5.64 -14.70 -13.70
N VAL A 113 -4.51 -14.04 -13.41
CA VAL A 113 -4.33 -12.61 -13.70
C VAL A 113 -4.18 -12.41 -15.21
N LEU A 114 -5.01 -11.54 -15.77
CA LEU A 114 -4.95 -11.14 -17.18
C LEU A 114 -4.12 -9.88 -17.37
N ARG A 115 -4.28 -8.91 -16.48
CA ARG A 115 -3.61 -7.60 -16.53
C ARG A 115 -3.61 -6.96 -15.16
N HIS A 116 -2.61 -6.12 -14.89
CA HIS A 116 -2.68 -5.12 -13.84
C HIS A 116 -2.35 -3.73 -14.40
N SER A 117 -2.82 -2.68 -13.72
CA SER A 117 -2.42 -1.29 -13.96
C SER A 117 -2.43 -0.51 -12.66
N ASN A 118 -1.57 0.49 -12.57
CA ASN A 118 -1.46 1.37 -11.42
C ASN A 118 -1.79 2.79 -11.87
N HIS A 119 -2.56 3.50 -11.05
CA HIS A 119 -2.95 4.88 -11.28
C HIS A 119 -2.80 5.68 -10.00
N THR A 120 -2.43 6.94 -10.12
CA THR A 120 -2.48 7.89 -9.02
C THR A 120 -3.84 8.57 -9.03
N VAL A 121 -4.50 8.64 -7.88
CA VAL A 121 -5.78 9.35 -7.71
C VAL A 121 -5.72 10.23 -6.47
N LEU A 122 -6.39 11.38 -6.50
CA LEU A 122 -6.47 12.24 -5.31
C LEU A 122 -7.14 11.46 -4.17
N LEU A 123 -6.58 11.51 -2.96
CA LEU A 123 -7.12 10.82 -1.79
C LEU A 123 -8.60 11.18 -1.60
N LYS A 124 -8.95 12.47 -1.71
CA LYS A 124 -10.32 12.97 -1.53
C LYS A 124 -11.33 12.44 -2.55
N GLU A 125 -10.86 11.98 -3.71
CA GLU A 125 -11.68 11.39 -4.78
C GLU A 125 -11.69 9.85 -4.72
N SER A 126 -10.82 9.26 -3.92
CA SER A 126 -10.70 7.82 -3.76
C SER A 126 -11.90 7.23 -2.99
N MET A 127 -12.25 5.98 -3.30
CA MET A 127 -13.26 5.25 -2.52
C MET A 127 -12.77 4.98 -1.09
N LEU A 128 -11.46 4.79 -0.89
CA LEU A 128 -10.85 4.61 0.42
C LEU A 128 -11.17 5.78 1.37
N TYR A 129 -11.13 7.02 0.89
CA TYR A 129 -11.46 8.20 1.69
C TYR A 129 -12.94 8.27 2.09
N SER A 130 -13.83 7.72 1.28
CA SER A 130 -15.27 7.67 1.60
C SER A 130 -15.62 6.70 2.74
N ILE A 131 -14.68 5.84 3.14
CA ILE A 131 -14.87 4.83 4.18
C ILE A 131 -14.35 5.38 5.52
N PRO A 132 -15.21 5.54 6.54
CA PRO A 132 -14.81 6.01 7.85
C PRO A 132 -13.75 5.12 8.51
N ARG A 133 -12.74 5.72 9.15
CA ARG A 133 -11.59 5.01 9.77
C ARG A 133 -12.00 4.07 10.90
N ASP A 134 -13.11 4.34 11.59
CA ASP A 134 -13.70 3.49 12.62
C ASP A 134 -14.27 2.18 12.08
N ASN A 135 -14.51 2.08 10.76
CA ASN A 135 -14.91 0.85 10.09
C ASN A 135 -13.72 0.00 9.63
N ASP A 136 -12.49 0.47 9.81
CA ASP A 136 -11.30 -0.27 9.40
C ASP A 136 -11.14 -1.54 10.25
N MET A 137 -10.84 -2.67 9.60
CA MET A 137 -10.36 -3.83 10.33
C MET A 137 -8.91 -3.58 10.78
N LEU A 138 -8.64 -3.70 12.08
CA LEU A 138 -7.30 -3.48 12.64
C LEU A 138 -6.50 -4.78 12.65
N PHE A 139 -5.29 -4.74 12.09
CA PHE A 139 -4.29 -5.78 12.26
C PHE A 139 -2.95 -5.19 12.68
N THR A 140 -2.34 -5.78 13.70
CA THR A 140 -0.96 -5.50 14.08
C THR A 140 -0.12 -6.71 13.71
N LEU A 141 0.89 -6.50 12.89
CA LEU A 141 1.84 -7.57 12.59
C LEU A 141 2.74 -7.77 13.82
N PRO A 142 2.96 -9.01 14.30
CA PRO A 142 4.14 -9.27 15.10
C PRO A 142 5.35 -8.96 14.22
N ASN A 143 6.27 -8.13 14.71
CA ASN A 143 7.48 -7.71 14.02
C ASN A 143 8.01 -8.83 13.10
N LEU A 144 8.11 -8.56 11.79
CA LEU A 144 8.77 -9.45 10.83
C LEU A 144 10.24 -9.55 11.24
N SER A 145 10.53 -10.46 12.18
CA SER A 145 11.86 -10.80 12.63
C SER A 145 12.61 -11.46 11.48
N GLY A 146 13.20 -10.65 10.59
CA GLY A 146 14.45 -10.91 9.87
C GLY A 146 14.73 -12.32 9.32
N LYS A 147 13.72 -13.12 8.97
CA LYS A 147 13.92 -14.46 8.42
C LYS A 147 13.27 -14.55 7.04
N GLY A 148 14.10 -14.31 6.03
CA GLY A 148 13.87 -14.87 4.69
C GLY A 148 13.64 -13.89 3.55
N MET A 149 14.33 -12.75 3.47
CA MET A 149 14.54 -12.13 2.15
C MET A 149 15.77 -12.78 1.49
N SER A 150 15.54 -13.81 0.67
CA SER A 150 16.53 -14.21 -0.32
C SER A 150 16.56 -13.15 -1.41
N ILE A 151 17.59 -12.32 -1.42
CA ILE A 151 17.88 -11.43 -2.53
C ILE A 151 18.38 -12.31 -3.68
N ALA A 152 17.54 -12.55 -4.69
CA ALA A 152 18.01 -13.03 -5.97
C ALA A 152 18.55 -11.84 -6.76
N LEU A 153 19.86 -11.61 -6.69
CA LEU A 153 20.58 -10.81 -7.67
C LEU A 153 20.80 -11.70 -8.89
N ASN A 154 20.15 -11.39 -10.01
CA ASN A 154 20.56 -11.95 -11.30
C ASN A 154 21.74 -11.13 -11.82
N ALA A 155 22.85 -11.83 -12.09
CA ALA A 155 24.02 -11.34 -12.80
C ALA A 155 23.74 -11.23 -14.32
#